data_AF-A0A6I9SJ55-F1
#
_entry.id   AF-A0A6I9SJ55-F1
#
_cell.length_a   1.000
_cell.length_b   1.000
_cell.length_c   1.000
_cell.angle_alpha   90.00
_cell.angle_beta   90.00
_cell.angle_gamma   90.00
#
_symmetry.space_group_name_H-M   'P 1'
#
loop_
_entity.id
_entity.type
_entity.pdbx_description
1 polymer ?
#
loop_
_entity_poly.entity_id
_entity_poly.type
_entity_poly.pdbx_seq_one_letter_code
_entity_poly.pdbx_strand_id
1 'polypeptide(L)'
;MAASNSDIALPLDKLSLGCISKDGLSSSVSKGKLYVVLVSPGSFNPPTYMHLRCFELARDAVNSQGLCVIGGYMSPVNDSYKKKGLIHGEHRIAMCNLAC
;
A
#
# COMPACT_ATOMS: atom_id res chain seq x y z
N MET A 1 20.06 -14.20 -14.88
CA MET A 1 19.39 -14.74 -13.68
C MET A 1 20.06 -14.11 -12.47
N ALA A 2 19.58 -12.95 -12.02
CA ALA A 2 20.00 -12.41 -10.73
C ALA A 2 19.09 -13.05 -9.68
N ALA A 3 19.68 -13.75 -8.72
CA ALA A 3 18.97 -14.25 -7.56
C ALA A 3 18.40 -13.04 -6.81
N SER A 4 17.08 -12.83 -6.87
CA SER A 4 16.43 -11.78 -6.09
C SER A 4 16.37 -12.26 -4.65
N ASN A 5 17.16 -11.62 -3.78
CA ASN A 5 17.18 -11.82 -2.34
C ASN A 5 15.76 -12.02 -1.78
N SER A 6 15.54 -13.14 -1.10
CA SER A 6 14.23 -13.60 -0.61
C SER A 6 13.68 -12.77 0.54
N ASP A 7 14.45 -11.85 1.12
CA ASP A 7 14.11 -11.15 2.36
C ASP A 7 14.19 -9.62 2.17
N ILE A 8 13.36 -9.08 1.28
CA ILE A 8 13.12 -7.63 1.25
C ILE A 8 12.09 -7.32 2.34
N ALA A 9 12.55 -6.63 3.39
CA ALA A 9 11.67 -6.15 4.44
C ALA A 9 10.58 -5.23 3.86
N LEU A 10 9.33 -5.38 4.34
CA LEU A 10 8.23 -4.52 3.92
C LEU A 10 8.52 -3.06 4.32
N PRO A 11 8.33 -2.08 3.42
CA PRO A 11 8.51 -0.66 3.76
C PRO A 11 7.45 -0.20 4.77
N LEU A 12 7.83 -0.03 6.03
CA LEU A 12 6.92 0.37 7.11
C LEU A 12 6.92 1.87 7.38
N ASP A 13 7.86 2.62 6.81
CA ASP A 13 8.12 4.04 7.07
C ASP A 13 6.95 4.96 6.68
N LYS A 14 6.18 4.59 5.66
CA LYS A 14 4.99 5.33 5.21
C LYS A 14 3.70 4.90 5.92
N LEU A 15 3.75 3.88 6.77
CA LEU A 15 2.58 3.43 7.53
C LEU A 15 2.39 4.29 8.78
N SER A 16 1.14 4.63 9.07
CA SER A 16 0.74 5.41 10.24
C SER A 16 0.71 4.54 11.51
N LEU A 17 1.83 3.93 11.88
CA LEU A 17 1.92 3.02 13.03
C LEU A 17 1.81 3.72 14.39
N GLY A 18 2.09 5.02 14.45
CA GLY A 18 2.00 5.83 15.68
C GLY A 18 0.59 5.95 16.26
N CYS A 19 -0.46 5.62 15.50
CA CYS A 19 -1.84 5.56 16.01
C CYS A 19 -2.18 4.22 16.68
N ILE A 20 -1.35 3.19 16.51
CA ILE A 20 -1.53 1.88 17.16
C ILE A 20 -1.09 1.96 18.63
N SER A 21 0.00 2.66 18.91
CA SER A 21 0.64 2.67 20.24
C SER A 21 -0.04 3.58 21.29
N LYS A 22 -0.88 4.53 20.86
CA LYS A 22 -1.55 5.48 21.79
C LYS A 22 -2.85 4.93 22.41
N ASP A 23 -3.44 3.90 21.81
CA ASP A 23 -4.73 3.35 22.24
C ASP A 23 -4.58 2.27 23.34
N GLY A 24 -3.35 1.94 23.76
CA GLY A 24 -3.04 0.86 24.71
C GLY A 24 -3.12 1.19 26.21
N LEU A 25 -3.57 2.38 26.62
CA LEU A 25 -3.58 2.78 28.05
C LEU A 25 -4.89 3.45 28.53
N SER A 26 -6.02 3.22 27.85
CA SER A 26 -7.33 3.61 28.41
C SER A 26 -8.12 2.37 28.80
N SER A 27 -8.11 2.09 30.10
CA SER A 27 -8.80 1.02 30.80
C SER A 27 -10.32 1.20 30.79
N SER A 28 -10.96 0.98 29.64
CA SER A 28 -12.42 0.81 29.54
C SER A 28 -12.77 0.09 28.24
N VAL A 29 -13.11 -1.20 28.37
CA VAL A 29 -13.78 -2.09 27.38
C VAL A 29 -13.95 -1.46 25.98
N SER A 30 -12.84 -1.28 25.25
CA SER A 30 -12.87 -0.70 23.91
C SER A 30 -12.76 -1.87 22.92
N LYS A 31 -13.77 -2.01 22.06
CA LYS A 31 -13.66 -2.85 20.86
C LYS A 31 -12.31 -2.56 20.20
N GLY A 32 -11.43 -3.56 20.14
CA GLY A 32 -10.12 -3.40 19.51
C GLY A 32 -10.27 -2.79 18.12
N LYS A 33 -9.57 -1.68 17.86
CA LYS A 33 -9.61 -1.01 16.57
C LYS A 33 -8.94 -1.93 15.54
N LEU A 34 -9.67 -2.33 14.51
CA LEU A 34 -9.10 -3.16 13.44
C LEU A 34 -8.33 -2.28 12.47
N TYR A 35 -7.02 -2.49 12.40
CA TYR A 35 -6.13 -1.77 11.49
C TYR A 35 -6.06 -2.45 10.12
N VAL A 36 -6.07 -1.66 9.06
CA VAL A 36 -6.15 -2.12 7.68
C VAL A 36 -5.03 -1.51 6.84
N VAL A 37 -4.39 -2.32 6.01
CA VAL A 37 -3.50 -1.86 4.94
C VAL A 37 -4.18 -2.14 3.61
N LEU A 38 -4.24 -1.13 2.74
CA LEU A 38 -4.79 -1.30 1.40
C LEU A 38 -3.70 -1.77 0.44
N VAL A 39 -3.98 -2.77 -0.40
CA VAL A 39 -3.04 -3.24 -1.43
C VAL A 39 -3.69 -3.12 -2.79
N SER A 40 -3.03 -2.42 -3.72
CA SER A 40 -3.48 -2.28 -5.11
C SER A 40 -2.47 -2.96 -6.04
N PRO A 41 -2.74 -4.20 -6.49
CA PRO A 41 -1.95 -4.82 -7.54
C PRO A 41 -2.33 -4.23 -8.91
N GLY A 42 -1.34 -3.96 -9.76
CA GLY A 42 -1.60 -3.37 -11.06
C GLY A 42 -0.38 -3.24 -11.94
N SER A 43 -0.57 -2.92 -13.23
CA SER A 43 0.56 -2.66 -14.12
C SER A 43 1.33 -1.41 -13.70
N PHE A 44 0.63 -0.32 -13.36
CA PHE A 44 1.23 1.00 -13.10
C PHE A 44 2.22 1.42 -14.20
N ASN A 45 1.72 1.51 -15.43
CA ASN A 45 2.50 1.67 -16.65
C ASN A 45 2.04 2.88 -17.48
N PRO A 46 2.24 4.13 -17.01
CA PRO A 46 2.76 4.55 -15.69
C PRO A 46 1.65 4.62 -14.61
N PRO A 47 1.98 4.84 -13.33
CA PRO A 47 0.99 5.26 -12.34
C PRO A 47 0.33 6.59 -12.76
N THR A 48 -0.91 6.82 -12.32
CA THR A 48 -1.72 7.99 -12.68
C THR A 48 -2.44 8.54 -11.46
N TYR A 49 -2.94 9.78 -11.53
CA TYR A 49 -3.75 10.37 -10.45
C TYR A 49 -4.98 9.55 -10.09
N MET A 50 -5.56 8.80 -11.04
CA MET A 50 -6.69 7.92 -10.73
C MET A 50 -6.29 6.76 -9.82
N HIS A 51 -5.09 6.21 -9.97
CA HIS A 51 -4.60 5.16 -9.07
C HIS A 51 -4.47 5.70 -7.64
N LEU A 52 -3.90 6.89 -7.46
CA LEU A 52 -3.78 7.55 -6.15
C LEU A 52 -5.15 7.91 -5.58
N ARG A 53 -6.05 8.45 -6.41
CA ARG A 53 -7.42 8.79 -6.01
C ARG A 53 -8.21 7.57 -5.52
N CYS A 54 -7.99 6.39 -6.12
CA CYS A 54 -8.60 5.16 -5.64
C CYS A 54 -8.21 4.81 -4.21
N PHE A 55 -6.95 5.03 -3.80
CA PHE A 55 -6.54 4.80 -2.40
C PHE A 55 -7.27 5.73 -1.44
N GLU A 56 -7.37 7.02 -1.78
CA GLU A 56 -8.07 8.00 -0.93
C GLU A 56 -9.56 7.65 -0.77
N LEU A 57 -10.23 7.30 -1.88
CA LEU A 57 -11.63 6.86 -1.85
C LEU A 57 -11.82 5.58 -1.04
N ALA A 58 -10.93 4.59 -1.21
CA ALA A 58 -10.99 3.35 -0.45
C ALA A 58 -10.72 3.59 1.04
N ARG A 59 -9.77 4.47 1.38
CA ARG A 59 -9.48 4.86 2.76
C ARG A 59 -10.72 5.44 3.44
N ASP A 60 -11.39 6.38 2.79
CA ASP A 60 -12.57 7.04 3.33
C ASP A 60 -13.73 6.04 3.50
N ALA A 61 -13.94 5.14 2.52
CA ALA A 61 -14.97 4.11 2.55
C ALA A 61 -14.72 3.02 3.62
N VAL A 62 -13.47 2.69 3.90
CA VAL A 62 -13.10 1.71 4.94
C VAL A 62 -13.18 2.37 6.32
N ASN A 63 -12.71 3.61 6.45
CA ASN A 63 -12.79 4.35 7.71
C ASN A 63 -14.24 4.63 8.14
N SER A 64 -15.16 4.88 7.19
CA SER A 64 -16.58 5.07 7.49
C SER A 64 -17.27 3.81 8.04
N GLN A 65 -16.69 2.63 7.82
CA GLN A 65 -17.13 1.35 8.40
C GLN A 65 -16.57 1.11 9.82
N GLY A 66 -15.82 2.06 10.38
CA GLY A 66 -15.23 1.96 11.72
C GLY A 66 -13.88 1.23 11.76
N LEU A 67 -13.28 0.96 10.61
CA LEU A 67 -11.94 0.39 10.47
C LEU A 67 -10.89 1.51 10.43
N CYS A 68 -9.63 1.21 10.72
CA CYS A 68 -8.54 2.20 10.67
C CYS A 68 -7.55 1.86 9.58
N VAL A 69 -7.63 2.53 8.44
CA VAL A 69 -6.60 2.38 7.41
C VAL A 69 -5.31 3.06 7.87
N ILE A 70 -4.22 2.30 7.94
CA ILE A 70 -2.89 2.77 8.38
C ILE A 70 -1.93 3.03 7.22
N GLY A 71 -2.33 2.73 5.98
CA GLY A 71 -1.57 3.04 4.78
C GLY A 71 -1.94 2.10 3.64
N GLY A 72 -1.14 2.13 2.57
CA GLY A 72 -1.34 1.23 1.45
C GLY A 72 -0.12 1.06 0.56
N TYR A 73 -0.13 -0.04 -0.19
CA TYR A 73 0.93 -0.43 -1.11
C TYR A 73 0.41 -0.48 -2.55
N MET A 74 1.03 0.30 -3.43
CA MET A 74 0.98 0.06 -4.87
C MET A 74 1.91 -1.12 -5.19
N SER A 75 1.39 -2.19 -5.76
CA SER A 75 2.14 -3.41 -6.06
C SER A 75 2.24 -3.64 -7.58
N PRO A 76 3.28 -3.10 -8.26
CA PRO A 76 3.50 -3.34 -9.68
C PRO A 76 3.63 -4.83 -10.00
N VAL A 77 2.93 -5.29 -11.04
CA VAL A 77 3.05 -6.68 -11.53
C VAL A 77 4.49 -6.98 -11.96
N ASN A 78 4.88 -8.25 -11.89
CA ASN A 78 6.18 -8.71 -12.39
C ASN A 78 6.27 -8.61 -13.93
N ASP A 79 7.47 -8.42 -14.47
CA ASP A 79 7.72 -8.36 -15.92
C ASP A 79 7.34 -9.66 -16.66
N SER A 80 7.32 -10.79 -15.94
CA SER A 80 6.84 -12.08 -16.44
C SER A 80 5.34 -12.10 -16.75
N TYR A 81 4.59 -11.05 -16.38
CA TYR A 81 3.20 -10.87 -16.80
C TYR A 81 3.06 -10.74 -18.33
N LYS A 82 4.12 -10.32 -19.04
CA LYS A 82 4.21 -10.33 -20.51
C LYS A 82 3.09 -9.59 -21.25
N LYS A 83 2.45 -8.61 -20.61
CA LYS A 83 1.50 -7.71 -21.28
C LYS A 83 2.22 -6.87 -22.34
N LYS A 84 1.68 -6.84 -23.57
CA LYS A 84 2.23 -6.02 -24.66
C LYS A 84 2.31 -4.55 -24.24
N GLY A 85 3.49 -3.94 -24.40
CA GLY A 85 3.74 -2.54 -24.03
C GLY A 85 3.98 -2.30 -22.54
N LEU A 86 4.15 -3.34 -21.73
CA LEU A 86 4.57 -3.21 -20.33
C LEU A 86 6.05 -2.82 -20.29
N ILE A 87 6.37 -1.66 -19.70
CA ILE A 87 7.75 -1.24 -19.49
C ILE A 87 8.36 -2.03 -18.32
N HIS A 88 9.69 -2.07 -18.26
CA HIS A 88 10.44 -2.77 -17.22
C HIS A 88 10.00 -2.40 -15.79
N GLY A 89 9.97 -3.41 -14.92
CA GLY A 89 9.51 -3.30 -13.56
C GLY A 89 10.26 -2.25 -12.75
N GLU A 90 11.56 -2.10 -12.97
CA GLU A 90 12.40 -1.09 -12.31
C GLU A 90 11.88 0.33 -12.55
N HIS A 91 11.49 0.67 -13.78
CA HIS A 91 10.94 1.99 -14.09
C HIS A 91 9.57 2.19 -13.45
N ARG A 92 8.74 1.15 -13.41
CA ARG A 92 7.40 1.22 -12.80
C ARG A 92 7.48 1.39 -11.29
N ILE A 93 8.39 0.66 -10.64
CA ILE A 93 8.68 0.80 -9.20
C ILE A 93 9.19 2.22 -8.91
N ALA A 94 10.16 2.72 -9.69
CA ALA A 94 10.68 4.08 -9.52
C ALA A 94 9.58 5.15 -9.66
N MET A 95 8.73 5.04 -10.67
CA MET A 95 7.60 5.96 -10.86
C MET A 95 6.56 5.86 -9.73
N CYS A 96 6.26 4.65 -9.23
CA CYS A 96 5.39 4.49 -8.06
C CYS A 96 5.98 5.14 -6.82
N ASN A 97 7.29 5.00 -6.59
CA ASN A 97 7.98 5.63 -5.46
C ASN A 97 8.00 7.16 -5.54
N LEU A 98 8.06 7.73 -6.74
CA LEU A 98 7.97 9.19 -6.95
C LEU A 98 6.53 9.72 -6.81
N ALA A 99 5.53 8.88 -7.07
CA ALA A 99 4.12 9.27 -7.01
C ALA A 99 3.53 9.26 -5.59
N CYS A 100 4.20 8.62 -4.63
CA CYS A 100 3.72 8.41 -3.25
C CYS A 100 4.68 9.01 -2.22
#